data_AF-A0A523NTS1-F1
#
_entry.id   AF-A0A523NTS1-F1
#
_cell.length_a   1.000
_cell.length_b   1.000
_cell.length_c   1.000
_cell.angle_alpha   90.00
_cell.angle_beta   90.00
_cell.angle_gamma   90.00
#
_symmetry.space_group_name_H-M   'P 1'
#
loop_
_entity.id
_entity.type
_entity.pdbx_description
1 polymer ?
#
loop_
_entity_poly.entity_id
_entity_poly.type
_entity_poly.pdbx_seq_one_letter_code
_entity_poly.pdbx_strand_id
1 'polypeptide(L)'
;MMSIDTQLPETLFAGPKRINLYYLHELFGHTAQRVRDRLNAETGIDIPITAGMWGGTYLVADDIGVSRTNVVRLYSLVNLPQNTPLDEPDNFEKFINIYRETLQTHFGKYHLDLVDPHWGEKVPCTNKIRPTTTLQMWDATGRVKFVRAFFVWNTATWAESIIYDAIRNVKQIKELLDINHRPLKKAQDELKFMLQDAMIIYFTLKPALTPDFAEHAEPIIQDLFDCFVGGLHDPEKIEALYHRVYASALVYGYEEALEGPYRKAGLDIHQIEDWPVDKINFVPQELKDTMIPYLEGTFDRFRNNLSGKKN
;
A
#
# COMPACT_ATOMS: atom_id res chain seq x y z
N MET A 1 13.94 9.09 -14.92
CA MET A 1 14.01 7.80 -15.65
C MET A 1 15.23 7.05 -15.13
N MET A 2 15.05 6.23 -14.08
CA MET A 2 16.09 5.32 -13.61
C MET A 2 15.91 3.99 -14.33
N SER A 3 16.80 3.70 -15.27
CA SER A 3 16.99 2.36 -15.81
C SER A 3 17.73 1.55 -14.74
N ILE A 4 16.99 0.97 -13.81
CA ILE A 4 17.57 -0.10 -12.99
C ILE A 4 17.41 -1.36 -13.83
N ASP A 5 18.47 -1.71 -14.55
CA ASP A 5 18.67 -3.03 -15.13
C ASP A 5 18.97 -4.01 -13.99
N THR A 6 18.04 -4.16 -13.04
CA THR A 6 18.13 -5.14 -11.97
C THR A 6 17.50 -6.41 -12.50
N GLN A 7 18.30 -7.48 -12.61
CA GLN A 7 17.71 -8.81 -12.67
C GLN A 7 16.76 -8.97 -11.48
N LEU A 8 15.63 -9.64 -11.72
CA LEU A 8 14.73 -10.04 -10.65
C LEU A 8 15.52 -10.70 -9.50
N PRO A 9 15.15 -10.44 -8.24
CA PRO A 9 15.87 -11.00 -7.10
C PRO A 9 15.91 -12.53 -7.20
N GLU A 10 17.05 -13.15 -6.90
CA GLU A 10 17.18 -14.62 -6.98
C GLU A 10 16.23 -15.34 -6.02
N THR A 11 15.96 -14.72 -4.87
CA THR A 11 15.02 -15.24 -3.87
C THR A 11 14.08 -14.13 -3.43
N LEU A 12 12.79 -14.47 -3.28
CA LEU A 12 11.78 -13.57 -2.69
C LEU A 12 11.57 -13.88 -1.21
N PHE A 13 11.71 -15.14 -0.83
CA PHE A 13 11.40 -15.65 0.49
C PHE A 13 12.66 -15.87 1.32
N ALA A 14 12.66 -15.34 2.54
CA ALA A 14 13.71 -15.57 3.53
C ALA A 14 13.41 -16.78 4.45
N GLY A 15 12.30 -17.48 4.20
CA GLY A 15 11.85 -18.66 4.92
C GLY A 15 10.51 -19.18 4.40
N PRO A 16 9.83 -20.09 5.11
CA PRO A 16 8.56 -20.66 4.65
C PRO A 16 7.48 -19.60 4.41
N LYS A 17 7.31 -18.67 5.36
CA LYS A 17 6.25 -17.63 5.38
C LYS A 17 6.78 -16.20 5.53
N ARG A 18 8.10 -16.04 5.43
CA ARG A 18 8.83 -14.77 5.61
C ARG A 18 9.30 -14.30 4.24
N ILE A 19 9.05 -13.03 3.93
CA ILE A 19 9.33 -12.44 2.61
C ILE A 19 10.29 -11.27 2.80
N ASN A 20 11.25 -11.12 1.88
CA ASN A 20 11.99 -9.89 1.79
C ASN A 20 11.13 -8.84 1.05
N LEU A 21 10.67 -7.84 1.79
CA LEU A 21 9.75 -6.81 1.34
C LEU A 21 10.44 -5.80 0.41
N TYR A 22 11.75 -5.61 0.51
CA TYR A 22 12.50 -4.87 -0.50
C TYR A 22 12.48 -5.62 -1.84
N TYR A 23 12.75 -6.93 -1.84
CA TYR A 23 12.68 -7.74 -3.07
C TYR A 23 11.27 -7.84 -3.65
N LEU A 24 10.24 -7.89 -2.79
CA LEU A 24 8.84 -7.83 -3.24
C LEU A 24 8.52 -6.49 -3.91
N HIS A 25 9.02 -5.38 -3.37
CA HIS A 25 8.87 -4.05 -3.96
C HIS A 25 9.51 -3.98 -5.35
N GLU A 26 10.76 -4.42 -5.48
CA GLU A 26 11.46 -4.46 -6.76
C GLU A 26 10.72 -5.37 -7.77
N LEU A 27 10.24 -6.54 -7.33
CA LEU A 27 9.47 -7.45 -8.18
C LEU A 27 8.23 -6.78 -8.77
N PHE A 28 7.50 -5.97 -8.00
CA PHE A 28 6.35 -5.22 -8.51
C PHE A 28 6.78 -4.15 -9.51
N GLY A 29 7.87 -3.41 -9.24
CA GLY A 29 8.44 -2.44 -10.18
C GLY A 29 8.81 -3.08 -11.52
N HIS A 30 9.50 -4.23 -11.48
CA HIS A 30 9.84 -5.03 -12.67
C HIS A 30 8.62 -5.55 -13.42
N THR A 31 7.61 -6.01 -12.68
CA THR A 31 6.34 -6.46 -13.27
C THR A 31 5.69 -5.32 -14.06
N ALA A 32 5.62 -4.12 -13.48
CA ALA A 32 5.06 -2.94 -14.17
C ALA A 32 5.83 -2.57 -15.45
N GLN A 33 7.17 -2.58 -15.39
CA GLN A 33 8.01 -2.33 -16.57
C GLN A 33 7.76 -3.38 -17.66
N ARG A 34 7.73 -4.67 -17.29
CA ARG A 34 7.48 -5.74 -18.25
C ARG A 34 6.09 -5.65 -18.86
N VAL A 35 5.07 -5.30 -18.07
CA VAL A 35 3.71 -5.08 -18.57
C VAL A 35 3.67 -3.93 -19.56
N ARG A 36 4.33 -2.80 -19.26
CA ARG A 36 4.44 -1.68 -20.21
C ARG A 36 5.05 -2.12 -21.53
N ASP A 37 6.20 -2.80 -21.47
CA ASP A 37 6.92 -3.20 -22.67
C ASP A 37 6.10 -4.19 -23.52
N ARG A 38 5.39 -5.13 -22.87
CA ARG A 38 4.45 -6.04 -23.54
C ARG A 38 3.25 -5.31 -24.11
N LEU A 39 2.65 -4.39 -23.37
CA LEU A 39 1.50 -3.61 -23.81
C LEU A 39 1.83 -2.83 -25.09
N ASN A 40 2.99 -2.18 -25.13
CA ASN A 40 3.46 -1.48 -26.33
C ASN A 40 3.70 -2.48 -27.48
N ALA A 41 4.43 -3.57 -27.25
CA ALA A 41 4.74 -4.54 -28.30
C ALA A 41 3.49 -5.24 -28.88
N GLU A 42 2.48 -5.53 -28.05
CA GLU A 42 1.29 -6.30 -28.44
C GLU A 42 0.15 -5.40 -28.95
N THR A 43 0.10 -4.12 -28.55
CA THR A 43 -1.04 -3.24 -28.84
C THR A 43 -0.67 -1.86 -29.41
N GLY A 44 0.61 -1.47 -29.38
CA GLY A 44 1.08 -0.13 -29.74
C GLY A 44 0.80 0.96 -28.68
N ILE A 45 0.25 0.59 -27.51
CA ILE A 45 0.00 1.54 -26.43
C ILE A 45 1.28 1.73 -25.62
N ASP A 46 1.90 2.91 -25.75
CA ASP A 46 3.08 3.31 -24.99
C ASP A 46 2.70 4.35 -23.92
N ILE A 47 2.68 3.90 -22.66
CA ILE A 47 2.35 4.73 -21.51
C ILE A 47 3.28 4.42 -20.33
N PRO A 48 3.59 5.40 -19.47
CA PRO A 48 4.31 5.10 -18.23
C PRO A 48 3.44 4.24 -17.31
N ILE A 49 3.98 3.15 -16.79
CA ILE A 49 3.38 2.35 -15.72
C ILE A 49 4.43 2.20 -14.64
N THR A 50 4.07 2.52 -13.40
CA THR A 50 4.93 2.27 -12.24
C THR A 50 4.19 1.41 -11.24
N ALA A 51 4.93 0.63 -10.46
CA ALA A 51 4.35 -0.09 -9.34
C ALA A 51 5.33 -0.23 -8.19
N GLY A 52 4.79 -0.49 -7.02
CA GLY A 52 5.53 -0.81 -5.81
C GLY A 52 4.67 -1.61 -4.85
N MET A 53 5.20 -1.83 -3.65
CA MET A 53 4.41 -2.39 -2.57
C MET A 53 3.27 -1.46 -2.16
N TRP A 54 2.10 -2.04 -1.92
CA TRP A 54 0.99 -1.38 -1.26
C TRP A 54 0.84 -1.83 0.19
N GLY A 55 0.36 -0.93 1.05
CA GLY A 55 0.23 -1.14 2.49
C GLY A 55 1.57 -1.03 3.24
N GLY A 56 1.49 -0.84 4.55
CA GLY A 56 2.65 -0.59 5.41
C GLY A 56 3.36 -1.84 5.94
N THR A 57 3.19 -3.01 5.32
CA THR A 57 3.83 -4.26 5.82
C THR A 57 5.36 -4.13 5.88
N TYR A 58 5.96 -3.31 5.00
CA TYR A 58 7.41 -3.02 5.01
C TYR A 58 7.89 -2.28 6.26
N LEU A 59 6.98 -1.64 7.01
CA LEU A 59 7.28 -0.95 8.26
C LEU A 59 7.54 -1.94 9.41
N VAL A 60 7.16 -3.21 9.22
CA VAL A 60 7.36 -4.30 10.18
C VAL A 60 8.45 -5.25 9.67
N ALA A 61 9.48 -4.71 9.00
CA ALA A 61 10.64 -5.47 8.52
C ALA A 61 11.85 -5.34 9.47
N ASP A 62 12.84 -6.22 9.30
CA ASP A 62 14.17 -6.02 9.85
C ASP A 62 14.99 -5.02 9.01
N ASP A 63 16.26 -4.84 9.38
CA ASP A 63 17.16 -3.87 8.76
C ASP A 63 17.45 -4.11 7.28
N ILE A 64 17.21 -5.34 6.77
CA ILE A 64 17.43 -5.73 5.38
C ILE A 64 16.12 -5.97 4.62
N GLY A 65 14.99 -5.58 5.20
CA GLY A 65 13.68 -5.68 4.57
C GLY A 65 13.00 -7.04 4.71
N VAL A 66 13.55 -7.99 5.48
CA VAL A 66 12.84 -9.25 5.76
C VAL A 66 11.71 -8.96 6.74
N SER A 67 10.48 -9.31 6.35
CA SER A 67 9.29 -9.16 7.21
C SER A 67 9.56 -9.73 8.60
N ARG A 68 9.07 -9.13 9.70
CA ARG A 68 9.17 -9.66 11.08
C ARG A 68 8.04 -10.61 11.47
N THR A 69 6.99 -10.64 10.65
CA THR A 69 5.82 -11.51 10.80
C THR A 69 5.61 -12.34 9.53
N ASN A 70 4.67 -13.28 9.60
CA ASN A 70 4.24 -14.03 8.42
C ASN A 70 3.48 -13.12 7.46
N VAL A 71 3.87 -13.15 6.19
CA VAL A 71 3.19 -12.38 5.14
C VAL A 71 2.40 -13.35 4.28
N VAL A 72 1.07 -13.22 4.35
CA VAL A 72 0.14 -14.13 3.67
C VAL A 72 -0.70 -13.45 2.60
N ARG A 73 -0.56 -12.13 2.42
CA ARG A 73 -1.28 -11.33 1.41
C ARG A 73 -0.27 -10.38 0.79
N LEU A 74 -0.12 -10.42 -0.53
CA LEU A 74 0.84 -9.58 -1.25
C LEU A 74 0.07 -8.50 -2.00
N TYR A 75 0.46 -7.26 -1.79
CA TYR A 75 -0.27 -6.11 -2.27
C TYR A 75 0.63 -5.22 -3.13
N SER A 76 0.19 -4.95 -4.37
CA SER A 76 0.88 -4.08 -5.32
C SER A 76 0.07 -2.83 -5.58
N LEU A 77 0.72 -1.66 -5.53
CA LEU A 77 0.14 -0.39 -5.95
C LEU A 77 0.63 -0.11 -7.37
N VAL A 78 -0.27 -0.01 -8.35
CA VAL A 78 0.04 0.18 -9.77
C VAL A 78 -0.51 1.52 -10.22
N ASN A 79 0.36 2.40 -10.69
CA ASN A 79 0.01 3.73 -11.15
C ASN A 79 -0.20 3.74 -12.66
N LEU A 80 -1.37 4.20 -13.08
CA LEU A 80 -1.78 4.33 -14.47
C LEU A 80 -2.09 5.79 -14.80
N PRO A 81 -1.50 6.36 -15.86
CA PRO A 81 -1.78 7.72 -16.28
C PRO A 81 -3.22 7.87 -16.78
N GLN A 82 -3.84 9.00 -16.45
CA GLN A 82 -5.15 9.40 -16.96
C GLN A 82 -5.05 10.00 -18.37
N ASN A 83 -6.17 10.06 -19.08
CA ASN A 83 -6.27 10.64 -20.43
C ASN A 83 -5.35 9.92 -21.41
N THR A 84 -5.33 8.59 -21.32
CA THR A 84 -4.51 7.72 -22.17
C THR A 84 -5.40 6.69 -22.88
N PRO A 85 -4.86 5.93 -23.86
CA PRO A 85 -5.63 4.87 -24.51
C PRO A 85 -6.20 3.81 -23.56
N LEU A 86 -5.71 3.70 -22.31
CA LEU A 86 -6.28 2.82 -21.29
C LEU A 86 -7.62 3.30 -20.71
N ASP A 87 -8.04 4.52 -21.04
CA ASP A 87 -9.37 5.02 -20.70
C ASP A 87 -10.47 4.26 -21.45
N GLU A 88 -10.12 3.65 -22.59
CA GLU A 88 -11.03 2.82 -23.37
C GLU A 88 -11.14 1.41 -22.75
N PRO A 89 -12.37 0.91 -22.46
CA PRO A 89 -12.57 -0.38 -21.79
C PRO A 89 -11.86 -1.56 -22.45
N ASP A 90 -11.88 -1.64 -23.79
CA ASP A 90 -11.25 -2.72 -24.54
C ASP A 90 -9.72 -2.72 -24.41
N ASN A 91 -9.11 -1.55 -24.29
CA ASN A 91 -7.68 -1.43 -24.07
C ASN A 91 -7.32 -1.75 -22.61
N PHE A 92 -8.16 -1.34 -21.66
CA PHE A 92 -8.01 -1.71 -20.27
C PHE A 92 -8.09 -3.24 -20.09
N GLU A 93 -9.02 -3.92 -20.76
CA GLU A 93 -9.14 -5.39 -20.74
C GLU A 93 -7.86 -6.08 -21.23
N LYS A 94 -7.28 -5.59 -22.34
CA LYS A 94 -6.00 -6.09 -22.85
C LYS A 94 -4.87 -5.86 -21.84
N PHE A 95 -4.81 -4.67 -21.24
CA PHE A 95 -3.86 -4.37 -20.18
C PHE A 95 -3.99 -5.34 -18.99
N ILE A 96 -5.20 -5.60 -18.51
CA ILE A 96 -5.44 -6.54 -17.41
C ILE A 96 -4.97 -7.96 -17.76
N ASN A 97 -5.23 -8.42 -18.99
CA ASN A 97 -4.76 -9.73 -19.45
C ASN A 97 -3.23 -9.80 -19.54
N ILE A 98 -2.57 -8.76 -20.04
CA ILE A 98 -1.09 -8.70 -20.05
C ILE A 98 -0.55 -8.65 -18.62
N TYR A 99 -1.20 -7.89 -17.73
CA TYR A 99 -0.79 -7.75 -16.33
C TYR A 99 -0.89 -9.09 -15.60
N ARG A 100 -2.02 -9.80 -15.69
CA ARG A 100 -2.23 -11.09 -15.02
C ARG A 100 -1.20 -12.13 -15.44
N GLU A 101 -0.92 -12.25 -16.74
CA GLU A 101 0.02 -13.23 -17.29
C GLU A 101 1.46 -12.93 -16.88
N THR A 102 1.80 -11.63 -16.84
CA THR A 102 3.13 -11.19 -16.40
C THR A 102 3.31 -11.47 -14.91
N LEU A 103 2.28 -11.20 -14.10
CA LEU A 103 2.25 -11.50 -12.67
C LEU A 103 2.43 -13.00 -12.42
N GLN A 104 1.68 -13.86 -13.12
CA GLN A 104 1.82 -15.33 -13.07
C GLN A 104 3.25 -15.77 -13.40
N THR A 105 3.81 -15.25 -14.50
CA THR A 105 5.17 -15.60 -14.93
C THR A 105 6.22 -15.19 -13.90
N HIS A 106 6.09 -13.98 -13.34
CA HIS A 106 7.05 -13.43 -12.39
C HIS A 106 6.99 -14.15 -11.04
N PHE A 107 5.79 -14.36 -10.51
CA PHE A 107 5.61 -15.07 -9.23
C PHE A 107 5.85 -16.58 -9.35
N GLY A 108 5.64 -17.18 -10.52
CA GLY A 108 5.98 -18.57 -10.82
C GLY A 108 7.47 -18.89 -10.62
N LYS A 109 8.37 -17.92 -10.87
CA LYS A 109 9.81 -18.05 -10.56
C LYS A 109 10.10 -18.28 -9.08
N TYR A 110 9.19 -17.87 -8.21
CA TYR A 110 9.29 -18.04 -6.75
C TYR A 110 8.37 -19.14 -6.22
N HIS A 111 7.92 -20.04 -7.11
CA HIS A 111 7.07 -21.18 -6.80
C HIS A 111 5.72 -20.78 -6.19
N LEU A 112 5.14 -19.67 -6.64
CA LEU A 112 3.74 -19.36 -6.41
C LEU A 112 2.94 -19.67 -7.67
N ASP A 113 1.79 -20.31 -7.50
CA ASP A 113 0.91 -20.69 -8.60
C ASP A 113 -0.33 -19.81 -8.56
N LEU A 114 -0.29 -18.68 -9.29
CA LEU A 114 -1.36 -17.69 -9.27
C LEU A 114 -2.49 -18.09 -10.21
N VAL A 115 -3.67 -18.35 -9.63
CA VAL A 115 -4.87 -18.84 -10.32
C VAL A 115 -6.09 -17.96 -10.01
N ASP A 116 -7.23 -18.28 -10.66
CA ASP A 116 -8.54 -17.67 -10.45
C ASP A 116 -8.54 -16.13 -10.46
N PRO A 117 -8.14 -15.47 -11.56
CA PRO A 117 -8.07 -14.01 -11.62
C PRO A 117 -9.46 -13.39 -11.48
N HIS A 118 -9.62 -12.52 -10.50
CA HIS A 118 -10.81 -11.69 -10.31
C HIS A 118 -10.39 -10.22 -10.38
N TRP A 119 -11.01 -9.44 -11.26
CA TRP A 119 -10.66 -8.04 -11.43
C TRP A 119 -11.89 -7.14 -11.58
N GLY A 120 -11.68 -5.83 -11.40
CA GLY A 120 -12.71 -4.80 -11.58
C GLY A 120 -13.45 -4.40 -10.30
N GLU A 121 -13.16 -5.05 -9.16
CA GLU A 121 -13.68 -4.62 -7.85
C GLU A 121 -13.20 -3.20 -7.54
N LYS A 122 -14.14 -2.30 -7.24
CA LYS A 122 -13.87 -0.91 -6.87
C LYS A 122 -13.44 -0.82 -5.42
N VAL A 123 -12.37 -0.08 -5.17
CA VAL A 123 -11.90 0.19 -3.80
C VAL A 123 -12.75 1.30 -3.19
N PRO A 124 -13.30 1.12 -1.97
CA PRO A 124 -14.06 2.16 -1.26
C PRO A 124 -13.25 3.44 -1.06
N CYS A 125 -13.94 4.57 -0.86
CA CYS A 125 -13.31 5.86 -0.56
C CYS A 125 -12.31 6.32 -1.65
N THR A 126 -12.57 5.97 -2.92
CA THR A 126 -11.82 6.45 -4.09
C THR A 126 -12.74 7.20 -5.05
N ASN A 127 -12.18 7.94 -6.02
CA ASN A 127 -12.95 8.81 -6.90
C ASN A 127 -14.12 8.10 -7.61
N LYS A 128 -15.30 8.74 -7.66
CA LYS A 128 -16.51 8.14 -8.26
C LYS A 128 -16.42 7.96 -9.77
N ILE A 129 -15.73 8.88 -10.46
CA ILE A 129 -15.62 8.90 -11.92
C ILE A 129 -14.55 7.89 -12.37
N ARG A 130 -13.41 7.86 -11.67
CA ARG A 130 -12.30 6.93 -11.93
C ARG A 130 -11.86 6.27 -10.64
N PRO A 131 -12.61 5.25 -10.18
CA PRO A 131 -12.28 4.55 -8.95
C PRO A 131 -10.99 3.75 -9.11
N THR A 132 -10.27 3.55 -8.01
CA THR A 132 -9.23 2.53 -7.96
C THR A 132 -9.91 1.18 -8.13
N THR A 133 -9.38 0.34 -9.02
CA THR A 133 -9.87 -1.02 -9.23
C THR A 133 -8.79 -2.03 -8.86
N THR A 134 -9.18 -3.29 -8.68
CA THR A 134 -8.24 -4.34 -8.30
C THR A 134 -8.18 -5.48 -9.29
N LEU A 135 -7.06 -6.19 -9.29
CA LEU A 135 -6.92 -7.56 -9.79
C LEU A 135 -6.40 -8.41 -8.63
N GLN A 136 -7.10 -9.48 -8.28
CA GLN A 136 -6.66 -10.47 -7.30
C GLN A 136 -6.49 -11.84 -7.95
N MET A 137 -5.43 -12.54 -7.56
CA MET A 137 -5.15 -13.93 -7.95
C MET A 137 -4.74 -14.72 -6.71
N TRP A 138 -5.23 -15.95 -6.60
CA TRP A 138 -4.98 -16.81 -5.45
C TRP A 138 -3.79 -17.71 -5.70
N ASP A 139 -3.04 -18.02 -4.65
CA ASP A 139 -1.90 -18.93 -4.77
C ASP A 139 -2.34 -20.38 -4.46
N ALA A 140 -2.38 -21.23 -5.48
CA ALA A 140 -2.80 -22.62 -5.35
C ALA A 140 -1.81 -23.47 -4.53
N THR A 141 -0.57 -23.00 -4.33
CA THR A 141 0.40 -23.69 -3.46
C THR A 141 0.11 -23.49 -1.97
N GLY A 142 -0.70 -22.49 -1.61
CA GLY A 142 -1.04 -22.14 -0.24
C GLY A 142 0.09 -21.49 0.55
N ARG A 143 1.18 -21.07 -0.12
CA ARG A 143 2.30 -20.38 0.53
C ARG A 143 1.90 -18.97 0.95
N VAL A 144 1.17 -18.27 0.08
CA VAL A 144 0.40 -17.06 0.41
C VAL A 144 -1.08 -17.31 0.12
N LYS A 145 -1.97 -16.44 0.58
CA LYS A 145 -3.41 -16.52 0.26
C LYS A 145 -3.67 -16.00 -1.16
N PHE A 146 -3.13 -14.84 -1.48
CA PHE A 146 -3.32 -14.18 -2.77
C PHE A 146 -2.29 -13.07 -3.00
N VAL A 147 -2.19 -12.68 -4.27
CA VAL A 147 -1.58 -11.43 -4.74
C VAL A 147 -2.70 -10.53 -5.24
N ARG A 148 -2.74 -9.26 -4.80
CA ARG A 148 -3.72 -8.28 -5.26
C ARG A 148 -3.03 -7.00 -5.71
N ALA A 149 -3.27 -6.60 -6.95
CA ALA A 149 -2.83 -5.34 -7.55
C ALA A 149 -3.95 -4.31 -7.49
N PHE A 150 -3.57 -3.05 -7.23
CA PHE A 150 -4.46 -1.90 -7.10
C PHE A 150 -4.12 -0.91 -8.21
N PHE A 151 -5.02 -0.75 -9.17
CA PHE A 151 -4.84 0.14 -10.31
C PHE A 151 -5.36 1.52 -9.97
N VAL A 152 -4.41 2.42 -9.74
CA VAL A 152 -4.62 3.78 -9.26
C VAL A 152 -4.34 4.74 -10.40
N TRP A 153 -5.30 5.61 -10.69
CA TRP A 153 -5.18 6.61 -11.75
C TRP A 153 -4.24 7.75 -11.32
N ASN A 154 -2.95 7.60 -11.59
CA ASN A 154 -1.89 8.52 -11.20
C ASN A 154 -0.71 8.41 -12.18
N THR A 155 -0.18 9.55 -12.64
CA THR A 155 1.10 9.59 -13.41
C THR A 155 2.33 9.55 -12.49
N ALA A 156 2.13 9.69 -11.18
CA ALA A 156 3.20 9.85 -10.22
C ALA A 156 3.81 8.52 -9.74
N THR A 157 4.72 8.63 -8.76
CA THR A 157 5.43 7.50 -8.17
C THR A 157 4.53 6.72 -7.21
N TRP A 158 4.93 5.49 -6.87
CA TRP A 158 4.27 4.69 -5.85
C TRP A 158 4.22 5.41 -4.49
N ALA A 159 5.24 6.22 -4.17
CA ALA A 159 5.32 6.96 -2.91
C ALA A 159 4.19 8.00 -2.82
N GLU A 160 3.93 8.74 -3.90
CA GLU A 160 2.80 9.68 -3.95
C GLU A 160 1.45 8.97 -3.76
N SER A 161 1.27 7.83 -4.42
CA SER A 161 0.03 7.07 -4.29
C SER A 161 -0.16 6.48 -2.88
N ILE A 162 0.91 6.18 -2.13
CA ILE A 162 0.80 5.82 -0.71
C ILE A 162 0.35 7.01 0.15
N ILE A 163 0.84 8.22 -0.14
CA ILE A 163 0.43 9.44 0.58
C ILE A 163 -1.06 9.70 0.35
N TYR A 164 -1.54 9.59 -0.88
CA TYR A 164 -2.97 9.70 -1.17
C TYR A 164 -3.77 8.57 -0.50
N ASP A 165 -3.31 7.32 -0.57
CA ASP A 165 -3.99 6.18 0.03
C ASP A 165 -4.11 6.31 1.56
N ALA A 166 -3.21 7.06 2.21
CA ALA A 166 -3.34 7.38 3.63
C ALA A 166 -4.67 8.11 3.94
N ILE A 167 -5.16 9.00 3.05
CA ILE A 167 -6.47 9.64 3.21
C ILE A 167 -7.58 8.59 3.22
N ARG A 168 -7.54 7.66 2.26
CA ARG A 168 -8.52 6.58 2.14
C ARG A 168 -8.51 5.70 3.39
N ASN A 169 -7.32 5.32 3.86
CA ASN A 169 -7.15 4.51 5.06
C ASN A 169 -7.68 5.23 6.30
N VAL A 170 -7.38 6.51 6.48
CA VAL A 170 -7.90 7.34 7.58
C VAL A 170 -9.43 7.37 7.57
N LYS A 171 -10.06 7.63 6.42
CA LYS A 171 -11.52 7.60 6.27
C LYS A 171 -12.11 6.25 6.66
N GLN A 172 -11.46 5.15 6.25
CA GLN A 172 -11.91 3.79 6.55
C GLN A 172 -11.80 3.44 8.05
N ILE A 173 -10.67 3.72 8.70
CA ILE A 173 -10.52 3.40 10.12
C ILE A 173 -11.39 4.29 11.02
N LYS A 174 -11.72 5.51 10.56
CA LYS A 174 -12.60 6.44 11.29
C LYS A 174 -13.99 5.86 11.51
N GLU A 175 -14.49 5.00 10.63
CA GLU A 175 -15.76 4.28 10.83
C GLU A 175 -15.79 3.48 12.14
N LEU A 176 -14.62 3.08 12.67
CA LEU A 176 -14.48 2.31 13.91
C LEU A 176 -13.89 3.12 15.08
N LEU A 177 -13.26 4.26 14.80
CA LEU A 177 -12.48 5.06 15.76
C LEU A 177 -13.03 6.45 16.03
N ASP A 178 -14.15 6.83 15.42
CA ASP A 178 -14.81 8.11 15.68
C ASP A 178 -15.31 8.19 17.12
N ILE A 179 -14.64 9.00 17.95
CA ILE A 179 -14.94 9.13 19.39
C ILE A 179 -16.31 9.75 19.67
N ASN A 180 -16.93 10.37 18.65
CA ASN A 180 -18.29 10.92 18.75
C ASN A 180 -19.36 9.82 18.70
N HIS A 181 -19.00 8.59 18.35
CA HIS A 181 -19.89 7.44 18.27
C HIS A 181 -19.39 6.33 19.19
N ARG A 182 -20.28 5.61 19.86
CA ARG A 182 -19.85 4.49 20.74
C ARG A 182 -19.00 3.47 19.95
N PRO A 183 -17.97 2.86 20.59
CA PRO A 183 -17.19 1.81 19.97
C PRO A 183 -18.09 0.71 19.39
N LEU A 184 -17.86 0.36 18.13
CA LEU A 184 -18.65 -0.66 17.44
C LEU A 184 -18.16 -2.05 17.81
N LYS A 185 -19.10 -2.96 18.07
CA LYS A 185 -18.79 -4.38 18.24
C LYS A 185 -18.58 -5.01 16.87
N LYS A 186 -17.40 -5.55 16.61
CA LYS A 186 -17.00 -6.15 15.33
C LYS A 186 -16.38 -7.54 15.52
N ALA A 187 -16.24 -8.28 14.42
CA ALA A 187 -15.52 -9.54 14.45
C ALA A 187 -14.04 -9.30 14.79
N GLN A 188 -13.41 -10.27 15.43
CA GLN A 188 -12.01 -10.17 15.88
C GLN A 188 -11.03 -9.87 14.72
N ASP A 189 -11.28 -10.46 13.55
CA ASP A 189 -10.46 -10.21 12.37
C ASP A 189 -10.63 -8.79 11.81
N GLU A 190 -11.83 -8.20 11.88
CA GLU A 190 -12.05 -6.80 11.51
C GLU A 190 -11.28 -5.86 12.44
N LEU A 191 -11.33 -6.10 13.75
CA LEU A 191 -10.59 -5.31 14.74
C LEU A 191 -9.07 -5.41 14.52
N LYS A 192 -8.55 -6.62 14.25
CA LYS A 192 -7.14 -6.83 13.91
C LYS A 192 -6.70 -6.02 12.69
N PHE A 193 -7.49 -6.03 11.62
CA PHE A 193 -7.15 -5.28 10.41
C PHE A 193 -7.16 -3.78 10.67
N MET A 194 -8.16 -3.27 11.39
CA MET A 194 -8.19 -1.86 11.78
C MET A 194 -7.00 -1.47 12.65
N LEU A 195 -6.63 -2.29 13.65
CA LEU A 195 -5.45 -2.02 14.50
C LEU A 195 -4.15 -2.01 13.69
N GLN A 196 -4.03 -2.92 12.72
CA GLN A 196 -2.92 -2.93 11.78
C GLN A 196 -2.90 -1.65 10.93
N ASP A 197 -4.05 -1.22 10.42
CA ASP A 197 -4.16 -0.02 9.58
C ASP A 197 -3.86 1.26 10.36
N ALA A 198 -4.32 1.39 11.62
CA ALA A 198 -3.98 2.51 12.49
C ALA A 198 -2.46 2.65 12.69
N MET A 199 -1.78 1.52 12.95
CA MET A 199 -0.32 1.47 13.04
C MET A 199 0.37 1.84 11.71
N ILE A 200 -0.11 1.30 10.59
CA ILE A 200 0.44 1.58 9.26
C ILE A 200 0.32 3.07 8.93
N ILE A 201 -0.84 3.68 9.18
CA ILE A 201 -1.07 5.12 8.94
C ILE A 201 -0.08 5.96 9.74
N TYR A 202 0.11 5.66 11.04
CA TYR A 202 1.09 6.39 11.85
C TYR A 202 2.48 6.38 11.23
N PHE A 203 2.99 5.20 10.88
CA PHE A 203 4.34 5.09 10.33
C PHE A 203 4.44 5.75 8.95
N THR A 204 3.40 5.65 8.11
CA THR A 204 3.36 6.36 6.82
C THR A 204 3.37 7.87 7.00
N LEU A 205 2.59 8.40 7.94
CA LEU A 205 2.44 9.83 8.19
C LEU A 205 3.49 10.42 9.13
N LYS A 206 4.37 9.61 9.74
CA LYS A 206 5.29 10.03 10.81
C LYS A 206 6.00 11.37 10.54
N PRO A 207 6.54 11.66 9.34
CA PRO A 207 7.19 12.96 9.05
C PRO A 207 6.25 14.17 9.01
N ALA A 208 4.95 13.96 8.79
CA ALA A 208 3.93 14.99 8.68
C ALA A 208 3.15 15.20 10.00
N LEU A 209 3.36 14.35 10.99
CA LEU A 209 2.72 14.49 12.31
C LEU A 209 3.32 15.68 13.07
N THR A 210 2.47 16.39 13.83
CA THR A 210 2.97 17.41 14.75
C THR A 210 3.80 16.74 15.87
N PRO A 211 4.85 17.40 16.39
CA PRO A 211 5.67 16.81 17.46
C PRO A 211 4.86 16.41 18.69
N ASP A 212 3.89 17.26 19.08
CA ASP A 212 3.03 17.03 20.24
C ASP A 212 2.15 15.78 20.02
N PHE A 213 1.50 15.65 18.85
CA PHE A 213 0.73 14.45 18.52
C PHE A 213 1.61 13.19 18.48
N ALA A 214 2.80 13.29 17.87
CA ALA A 214 3.72 12.16 17.77
C ALA A 214 4.15 11.64 19.15
N GLU A 215 4.45 12.53 20.10
CA GLU A 215 4.82 12.19 21.49
C GLU A 215 3.70 11.42 22.20
N HIS A 216 2.44 11.85 22.03
CA HIS A 216 1.28 11.19 22.63
C HIS A 216 0.96 9.84 21.96
N ALA A 217 1.15 9.76 20.64
CA ALA A 217 0.84 8.58 19.84
C ALA A 217 1.86 7.45 20.01
N GLU A 218 3.15 7.76 20.11
CA GLU A 218 4.25 6.79 20.01
C GLU A 218 4.14 5.63 21.04
N PRO A 219 3.81 5.85 22.32
CA PRO A 219 3.65 4.74 23.27
C PRO A 219 2.51 3.77 22.92
N ILE A 220 1.42 4.27 22.32
CA ILE A 220 0.29 3.44 21.89
C ILE A 220 0.68 2.65 20.65
N ILE A 221 1.34 3.30 19.69
CA ILE A 221 1.79 2.66 18.46
C ILE A 221 2.86 1.60 18.73
N GLN A 222 3.77 1.85 19.67
CA GLN A 222 4.80 0.87 20.03
C GLN A 222 4.17 -0.38 20.68
N ASP A 223 3.18 -0.22 21.57
CA ASP A 223 2.44 -1.34 22.14
C ASP A 223 1.71 -2.14 21.05
N LEU A 224 1.02 -1.46 20.12
CA LEU A 224 0.40 -2.12 18.96
C LEU A 224 1.41 -2.89 18.11
N PHE A 225 2.57 -2.28 17.85
CA PHE A 225 3.64 -2.88 17.06
C PHE A 225 4.17 -4.15 17.72
N ASP A 226 4.49 -4.09 19.01
CA ASP A 226 5.01 -5.24 19.76
C ASP A 226 3.99 -6.38 19.81
N CYS A 227 2.70 -6.04 20.00
CA CYS A 227 1.61 -7.00 19.96
C CYS A 227 1.42 -7.62 18.57
N PHE A 228 1.57 -6.83 17.50
CA PHE A 228 1.48 -7.31 16.12
C PHE A 228 2.64 -8.25 15.77
N VAL A 229 3.87 -7.89 16.15
CA VAL A 229 5.07 -8.73 15.94
C VAL A 229 4.98 -10.03 16.75
N GLY A 230 4.48 -9.96 17.98
CA GLY A 230 4.25 -11.13 18.83
C GLY A 230 3.07 -12.01 18.41
N GLY A 231 2.22 -11.53 17.49
CA GLY A 231 1.01 -12.20 17.05
C GLY A 231 -0.22 -11.82 17.88
N LEU A 232 -1.21 -11.20 17.22
CA LEU A 232 -2.50 -10.87 17.82
C LEU A 232 -3.45 -12.08 17.71
N HIS A 233 -3.42 -13.00 18.67
CA HIS A 233 -4.32 -14.17 18.68
C HIS A 233 -5.39 -14.14 19.77
N ASP A 234 -5.13 -13.42 20.86
CA ASP A 234 -5.98 -13.33 22.03
C ASP A 234 -7.12 -12.30 21.83
N PRO A 235 -8.41 -12.74 21.83
CA PRO A 235 -9.57 -11.86 21.68
C PRO A 235 -9.64 -10.75 22.72
N GLU A 236 -9.31 -11.02 23.98
CA GLU A 236 -9.41 -10.03 25.06
C GLU A 236 -8.36 -8.93 24.85
N LYS A 237 -7.16 -9.33 24.46
CA LYS A 237 -6.08 -8.40 24.11
C LYS A 237 -6.42 -7.54 22.89
N ILE A 238 -7.04 -8.12 21.86
CA ILE A 238 -7.46 -7.37 20.65
C ILE A 238 -8.52 -6.34 21.03
N GLU A 239 -9.50 -6.70 21.84
CA GLU A 239 -10.57 -5.79 22.29
C GLU A 239 -10.01 -4.67 23.19
N ALA A 240 -9.09 -5.00 24.11
CA ALA A 240 -8.40 -4.01 24.94
C ALA A 240 -7.59 -3.00 24.10
N LEU A 241 -6.83 -3.49 23.10
CA LEU A 241 -6.11 -2.63 22.17
C LEU A 241 -7.05 -1.76 21.34
N TYR A 242 -8.17 -2.31 20.87
CA TYR A 242 -9.21 -1.54 20.18
C TYR A 242 -9.70 -0.37 21.03
N HIS A 243 -10.10 -0.64 22.28
CA HIS A 243 -10.58 0.42 23.16
C HIS A 243 -9.51 1.47 23.47
N ARG A 244 -8.24 1.06 23.60
CA ARG A 244 -7.11 1.97 23.79
C ARG A 244 -6.90 2.90 22.59
N VAL A 245 -6.93 2.35 21.37
CA VAL A 245 -6.78 3.11 20.11
C VAL A 245 -7.99 4.00 19.84
N TYR A 246 -9.19 3.54 20.17
CA TYR A 246 -10.40 4.34 20.10
C TYR A 246 -10.30 5.54 21.06
N ALA A 247 -9.93 5.31 22.32
CA ALA A 247 -9.89 6.37 23.33
C ALA A 247 -8.77 7.39 23.12
N SER A 248 -7.74 7.06 22.33
CA SER A 248 -6.60 7.95 22.08
C SER A 248 -6.83 8.99 21.00
N ALA A 249 -7.96 8.92 20.27
CA ALA A 249 -8.29 9.89 19.22
C ALA A 249 -7.22 9.99 18.09
N LEU A 250 -6.42 8.93 17.89
CA LEU A 250 -5.33 8.91 16.90
C LEU A 250 -5.79 9.29 15.48
N VAL A 251 -6.99 8.85 15.10
CA VAL A 251 -7.55 9.11 13.78
C VAL A 251 -7.64 10.60 13.44
N TYR A 252 -7.91 11.47 14.43
CA TYR A 252 -8.04 12.90 14.21
C TYR A 252 -6.68 13.57 13.99
N GLY A 253 -5.62 13.11 14.67
CA GLY A 253 -4.28 13.61 14.39
C GLY A 253 -3.77 13.16 13.02
N TYR A 254 -4.17 11.98 12.54
CA TYR A 254 -3.91 11.57 11.16
C TYR A 254 -4.68 12.43 10.15
N GLU A 255 -5.94 12.76 10.44
CA GLU A 255 -6.72 13.69 9.62
C GLU A 255 -6.07 15.06 9.58
N GLU A 256 -5.68 15.62 10.72
CA GLU A 256 -5.05 16.94 10.82
C GLU A 256 -3.76 17.03 10.00
N ALA A 257 -2.91 16.00 10.06
CA ALA A 257 -1.66 15.92 9.30
C ALA A 257 -1.88 15.98 7.78
N LEU A 258 -3.04 15.54 7.29
CA LEU A 258 -3.41 15.56 5.88
C LEU A 258 -4.24 16.82 5.53
N GLU A 259 -5.19 17.19 6.36
CA GLU A 259 -6.21 18.19 6.05
C GLU A 259 -5.59 19.56 5.74
N GLY A 260 -4.63 20.02 6.54
CA GLY A 260 -3.97 21.31 6.36
C GLY A 260 -3.35 21.48 4.96
N PRO A 261 -2.40 20.61 4.56
CA PRO A 261 -1.79 20.67 3.22
C PRO A 261 -2.78 20.56 2.07
N TYR A 262 -3.78 19.66 2.15
CA TYR A 262 -4.78 19.50 1.10
C TYR A 262 -5.74 20.68 0.99
N ARG A 263 -6.17 21.26 2.13
CA ARG A 263 -7.02 22.45 2.15
C ARG A 263 -6.33 23.65 1.50
N LYS A 264 -5.02 23.85 1.70
CA LYS A 264 -4.24 24.89 1.00
C LYS A 264 -4.25 24.70 -0.53
N ALA A 265 -4.39 23.46 -1.00
CA ALA A 265 -4.52 23.12 -2.41
C ALA A 265 -5.98 23.15 -2.93
N GLY A 266 -6.94 23.58 -2.11
CA GLY A 266 -8.36 23.65 -2.47
C GLY A 266 -9.07 22.30 -2.48
N LEU A 267 -8.53 21.30 -1.77
CA LEU A 267 -9.09 19.95 -1.71
C LEU A 267 -9.56 19.62 -0.28
N ASP A 268 -10.73 19.00 -0.18
CA ASP A 268 -11.29 18.51 1.08
C ASP A 268 -11.12 16.99 1.17
N ILE A 269 -10.30 16.52 2.12
CA ILE A 269 -10.00 15.10 2.29
C ILE A 269 -11.24 14.26 2.67
N HIS A 270 -12.29 14.87 3.21
CA HIS A 270 -13.54 14.19 3.53
C HIS A 270 -14.42 13.96 2.30
N GLN A 271 -14.16 14.70 1.21
CA GLN A 271 -14.87 14.63 -0.08
C GLN A 271 -14.01 14.04 -1.20
N ILE A 272 -13.04 13.17 -0.86
CA ILE A 272 -12.10 12.51 -1.80
C ILE A 272 -12.77 11.87 -3.02
N GLU A 273 -13.97 11.33 -2.84
CA GLU A 273 -14.73 10.64 -3.88
C GLU A 273 -15.28 11.61 -4.94
N ASP A 274 -15.41 12.89 -4.57
CA ASP A 274 -15.94 14.00 -5.38
C ASP A 274 -14.84 14.95 -5.87
N TRP A 275 -13.57 14.59 -5.67
CA TRP A 275 -12.46 15.39 -6.19
C TRP A 275 -12.49 15.51 -7.71
N PRO A 276 -12.00 16.63 -8.26
CA PRO A 276 -11.82 16.79 -9.70
C PRO A 276 -10.98 15.65 -10.29
N VAL A 277 -11.31 15.20 -11.50
CA VAL A 277 -10.64 14.07 -12.17
C VAL A 277 -9.14 14.33 -12.35
N ASP A 278 -8.76 15.57 -12.68
CA ASP A 278 -7.37 16.02 -12.79
C ASP A 278 -6.62 16.07 -11.45
N LYS A 279 -7.33 15.89 -10.32
CA LYS A 279 -6.78 15.87 -8.95
C LYS A 279 -6.87 14.50 -8.29
N ILE A 280 -7.25 13.45 -9.02
CA ILE A 280 -7.20 12.08 -8.51
C ILE A 280 -5.75 11.74 -8.15
N ASN A 281 -5.53 11.25 -6.92
CA ASN A 281 -4.20 10.98 -6.36
C ASN A 281 -3.25 12.17 -6.31
N PHE A 282 -3.76 13.41 -6.41
CA PHE A 282 -2.94 14.59 -6.21
C PHE A 282 -2.36 14.59 -4.80
N VAL A 283 -1.09 14.95 -4.65
CA VAL A 283 -0.45 15.15 -3.35
C VAL A 283 0.14 16.57 -3.29
N PRO A 284 -0.19 17.37 -2.26
CA PRO A 284 0.42 18.69 -2.05
C PRO A 284 1.94 18.63 -1.93
N GLN A 285 2.65 19.61 -2.48
CA GLN A 285 4.12 19.65 -2.47
C GLN A 285 4.70 19.57 -1.05
N GLU A 286 4.07 20.22 -0.06
CA GLU A 286 4.45 20.17 1.35
C GLU A 286 4.52 18.73 1.91
N LEU A 287 3.57 17.86 1.51
CA LEU A 287 3.59 16.44 1.86
C LEU A 287 4.61 15.66 1.04
N LYS A 288 4.81 16.01 -0.24
CA LYS A 288 5.83 15.37 -1.07
C LYS A 288 7.23 15.55 -0.50
N ASP A 289 7.57 16.80 -0.15
CA ASP A 289 8.91 17.18 0.32
C ASP A 289 9.28 16.48 1.63
N THR A 290 8.30 16.17 2.47
CA THR A 290 8.49 15.53 3.78
C THR A 290 8.36 14.01 3.72
N MET A 291 7.36 13.49 3.02
CA MET A 291 7.02 12.06 3.06
C MET A 291 7.74 11.23 2.00
N ILE A 292 7.96 11.74 0.78
CA ILE A 292 8.60 10.94 -0.28
C ILE A 292 10.02 10.51 0.12
N PRO A 293 10.91 11.41 0.60
CA PRO A 293 12.25 11.00 1.02
C PRO A 293 12.24 9.98 2.15
N TYR A 294 11.25 10.06 3.06
CA TYR A 294 11.09 9.10 4.14
C TYR A 294 10.67 7.71 3.65
N LEU A 295 9.67 7.66 2.75
CA LEU A 295 9.16 6.42 2.17
C LEU A 295 10.21 5.73 1.29
N GLU A 296 10.78 6.46 0.33
CA GLU A 296 11.82 5.94 -0.57
C GLU A 296 13.10 5.60 0.20
N GLY A 297 13.49 6.47 1.14
CA GLY A 297 14.64 6.27 2.02
C GLY A 297 14.55 5.00 2.86
N THR A 298 13.34 4.47 3.12
CA THR A 298 13.16 3.18 3.80
C THR A 298 13.61 2.02 2.93
N PHE A 299 13.25 2.00 1.64
CA PHE A 299 13.71 0.99 0.70
C PHE A 299 15.20 1.15 0.36
N ASP A 300 15.70 2.39 0.27
CA ASP A 300 17.13 2.65 0.12
C ASP A 300 17.95 2.08 1.28
N ARG A 301 17.48 2.21 2.52
CA ARG A 301 18.13 1.59 3.69
C ARG A 301 18.19 0.08 3.57
N PHE A 302 17.09 -0.58 3.17
CA PHE A 302 17.09 -2.03 2.94
C PHE A 302 18.11 -2.43 1.88
N ARG A 303 18.13 -1.73 0.74
CA ARG A 303 19.10 -1.97 -0.34
C ARG A 303 20.55 -1.85 0.14
N ASN A 304 20.85 -0.77 0.86
CA ASN A 304 22.19 -0.50 1.36
C ASN A 304 22.65 -1.56 2.38
N ASN A 305 21.77 -1.95 3.30
CA ASN A 305 22.08 -2.97 4.30
C ASN A 305 22.25 -4.37 3.67
N LEU A 306 21.45 -4.71 2.65
CA LEU A 306 21.61 -5.95 1.88
C LEU A 306 22.95 -6.00 1.14
N SER A 307 23.39 -4.86 0.60
CA SER A 307 24.66 -4.74 -0.12
C SER A 307 25.85 -4.80 0.84
N GLY A 308 25.70 -4.23 2.05
CA GLY A 308 26.71 -4.28 3.12
C GLY A 308 26.91 -5.67 3.72
N LYS A 309 25.89 -6.55 3.71
CA LYS A 309 26.00 -7.95 4.18
C LYS A 309 26.67 -8.90 3.17
N LYS A 310 26.94 -8.45 1.93
CA LYS A 310 27.63 -9.25 0.90
C LYS A 310 29.17 -9.18 0.97
N ASN A 311 29.72 -8.49 1.96
CA ASN A 311 31.14 -8.46 2.32
C ASN A 311 31.38 -9.18 3.64
#